data_AF-A0A483KE35-F1
#
_entry.id   AF-A0A483KE35-F1
#
_cell.length_a   1.000
_cell.length_b   1.000
_cell.length_c   1.000
_cell.angle_alpha   90.00
_cell.angle_beta   90.00
_cell.angle_gamma   90.00
#
_symmetry.space_group_name_H-M   'P 1'
#
loop_
_entity.id
_entity.type
_entity.pdbx_description
1 polymer ?
#
loop_
_entity_poly.entity_id
_entity_poly.type
_entity_poly.pdbx_seq_one_letter_code
_entity_poly.pdbx_strand_id
1 'polypeptide(L)'
;MSDLFEGCKPQFRIWSILDIPAFEYEGTTIPFPPQHRIVFAYMASLANRYGDVRVSYYSVCKRTGLDEIEEAAAIFKWLEAFGLIKRRVSLFEDDKGKKEATRYLINYPENKFPYPTLSPTMER
;
A
#
# COMPACT_ATOMS: atom_id res chain seq x y z
N MET A 1 -13.67 2.04 -26.01
CA MET A 1 -13.33 1.58 -24.65
C MET A 1 -11.82 1.53 -24.58
N SER A 2 -11.21 2.54 -23.98
CA SER A 2 -9.76 2.61 -23.78
C SER A 2 -9.43 1.83 -22.51
N ASP A 3 -8.73 0.71 -22.66
CA ASP A 3 -8.35 -0.15 -21.54
C ASP A 3 -7.51 0.66 -20.55
N LEU A 4 -7.96 0.65 -19.29
CA LEU A 4 -7.35 1.30 -18.11
C LEU A 4 -5.93 0.81 -17.77
N PHE A 5 -5.28 0.10 -18.69
CA PHE A 5 -4.07 -0.71 -18.48
C PHE A 5 -2.96 -0.46 -19.51
N GLU A 6 -3.19 0.35 -20.56
CA GLU A 6 -2.15 0.76 -21.50
C GLU A 6 -1.13 1.68 -20.80
N GLY A 7 -0.01 1.11 -20.37
CA GLY A 7 1.07 1.81 -19.67
C GLY A 7 1.68 1.04 -18.50
N CYS A 8 1.11 -0.11 -18.11
CA CYS A 8 1.73 -0.94 -17.09
C CYS A 8 2.99 -1.64 -17.65
N LYS A 9 4.15 -1.33 -17.06
CA LYS A 9 5.34 -2.20 -17.03
C LYS A 9 4.94 -3.63 -16.58
N PRO A 10 5.71 -4.69 -16.91
CA PRO A 10 5.22 -6.07 -17.10
C PRO A 10 4.24 -6.52 -16.02
N GLN A 11 3.18 -7.23 -16.44
CA GLN A 11 2.01 -7.66 -15.66
C GLN A 11 2.12 -7.35 -14.17
N PHE A 12 1.68 -6.15 -13.77
CA PHE A 12 1.63 -5.75 -12.38
C PHE A 12 0.66 -6.69 -11.63
N ARG A 13 1.21 -7.68 -10.91
CA ARG A 13 0.44 -8.74 -10.25
C ARG A 13 -0.05 -8.31 -8.89
N ILE A 14 -0.88 -7.28 -8.87
CA ILE A 14 -1.44 -6.73 -7.64
C ILE A 14 -2.15 -7.77 -6.77
N TRP A 15 -2.79 -8.74 -7.43
CA TRP A 15 -3.53 -9.81 -6.79
C TRP A 15 -2.64 -10.71 -5.92
N SER A 16 -1.34 -10.82 -6.24
CA SER A 16 -0.42 -11.64 -5.44
C SER A 16 -0.27 -11.15 -4.01
N ILE A 17 -0.52 -9.87 -3.71
CA ILE A 17 -0.50 -9.33 -2.35
C ILE A 17 -1.61 -9.95 -1.50
N LEU A 18 -2.78 -10.23 -2.09
CA LEU A 18 -3.92 -10.77 -1.37
C LEU A 18 -3.65 -12.21 -0.88
N ASP A 19 -2.81 -12.94 -1.63
CA ASP A 19 -2.41 -14.31 -1.35
C ASP A 19 -1.30 -14.44 -0.29
N ILE A 20 -0.84 -13.32 0.32
CA ILE A 20 0.23 -13.33 1.34
C ILE A 20 -0.40 -13.37 2.74
N PRO A 21 -0.53 -14.54 3.38
CA PRO A 21 -1.13 -14.65 4.71
C PRO A 21 -0.28 -14.02 5.82
N ALA A 22 1.03 -14.12 5.69
CA ALA A 22 2.02 -13.69 6.66
C ALA A 22 3.39 -13.52 5.97
N PHE A 23 4.29 -12.80 6.62
CA PHE A 23 5.66 -12.62 6.16
C PHE A 23 6.65 -12.60 7.33
N GLU A 24 7.91 -12.83 7.02
CA GLU A 24 9.00 -12.77 8.01
C GLU A 24 9.57 -11.35 8.09
N TYR A 25 9.59 -10.80 9.30
CA TYR A 25 10.20 -9.52 9.61
C TYR A 25 11.08 -9.67 10.84
N GLU A 26 12.38 -9.39 10.71
CA GLU A 26 13.36 -9.46 11.80
C GLU A 26 13.32 -10.81 12.57
N GLY A 27 13.16 -11.92 11.83
CA GLY A 27 13.09 -13.27 12.41
C GLY A 27 11.76 -13.63 13.09
N THR A 28 10.76 -12.74 13.00
CA THR A 28 9.41 -12.96 13.54
C THR A 28 8.40 -13.11 12.41
N THR A 29 7.50 -14.08 12.53
CA THR A 29 6.36 -14.21 11.62
C THR A 29 5.30 -13.17 11.94
N ILE A 30 5.02 -12.30 10.99
CA ILE A 30 4.00 -11.25 11.09
C ILE A 30 2.78 -11.68 10.28
N PRO A 31 1.62 -11.90 10.93
CA PRO A 31 0.35 -12.07 10.21
C PRO A 31 0.07 -10.81 9.39
N PHE A 32 -0.31 -10.98 8.13
CA PHE A 32 -0.70 -9.87 7.28
C PHE A 32 -2.24 -9.86 7.20
N PRO A 33 -2.98 -9.01 7.93
CA PRO A 33 -4.43 -9.13 7.96
C PRO A 33 -5.07 -8.82 6.59
N PRO A 34 -6.22 -9.44 6.24
CA PRO A 34 -6.86 -9.25 4.94
C PRO A 34 -7.10 -7.77 4.58
N GLN A 35 -7.62 -6.97 5.52
CA GLN A 35 -7.84 -5.54 5.27
C GLN A 35 -6.54 -4.77 5.00
N HIS A 36 -5.45 -5.14 5.68
CA HIS A 36 -4.15 -4.51 5.46
C HIS A 36 -3.60 -4.88 4.07
N ARG A 37 -3.81 -6.12 3.62
CA ARG A 37 -3.47 -6.55 2.25
C ARG A 37 -4.25 -5.76 1.21
N ILE A 38 -5.55 -5.55 1.42
CA ILE A 38 -6.41 -4.79 0.49
C ILE A 38 -5.94 -3.33 0.40
N VAL A 39 -5.68 -2.68 1.53
CA VAL A 39 -5.16 -1.30 1.55
C VAL A 39 -3.79 -1.22 0.89
N PHE A 40 -2.87 -2.13 1.24
CA PHE A 40 -1.54 -2.17 0.63
C PHE A 40 -1.61 -2.42 -0.88
N ALA A 41 -2.50 -3.32 -1.32
CA ALA A 41 -2.73 -3.61 -2.72
C ALA A 41 -3.28 -2.37 -3.47
N TYR A 42 -4.25 -1.68 -2.88
CA TYR A 42 -4.75 -0.43 -3.44
C TYR A 42 -3.63 0.62 -3.59
N MET A 43 -2.82 0.83 -2.54
CA MET A 43 -1.71 1.77 -2.60
C MET A 43 -0.64 1.38 -3.63
N ALA A 44 -0.26 0.11 -3.69
CA ALA A 44 0.69 -0.40 -4.67
C ALA A 44 0.16 -0.21 -6.11
N SER A 45 -1.15 -0.37 -6.34
CA SER A 45 -1.76 -0.16 -7.66
C SER A 45 -1.68 1.29 -8.12
N LEU A 46 -1.85 2.23 -7.20
CA LEU A 46 -1.66 3.65 -7.47
C LEU A 46 -0.18 3.96 -7.72
N ALA A 47 0.71 3.36 -6.93
CA ALA A 47 2.15 3.62 -7.04
C ALA A 47 2.74 3.11 -8.35
N ASN A 48 2.25 1.98 -8.85
CA ASN A 48 2.62 1.48 -10.17
C ASN A 48 2.26 2.44 -11.30
N ARG A 49 1.17 3.21 -11.15
CA ARG A 49 0.72 4.17 -12.16
C ARG A 49 1.39 5.54 -12.03
N TYR A 50 1.63 5.99 -10.79
CA TYR A 50 1.97 7.39 -10.51
C TYR A 50 3.28 7.60 -9.75
N GLY A 51 3.97 6.54 -9.34
CA GLY A 51 5.13 6.61 -8.46
C GLY A 51 4.74 6.87 -7.01
N ASP A 52 5.34 7.87 -6.36
CA ASP A 52 4.98 8.24 -4.98
C ASP A 52 3.51 8.72 -4.91
N VAL A 53 2.69 8.06 -4.09
CA VAL A 53 1.23 8.26 -4.09
C VAL A 53 0.79 9.31 -3.08
N ARG A 54 -0.17 10.15 -3.46
CA ARG A 54 -0.89 11.03 -2.54
C ARG A 54 -2.31 10.49 -2.38
N VAL A 55 -2.63 10.00 -1.19
CA VAL A 55 -3.95 9.45 -0.86
C VAL A 55 -4.48 10.06 0.43
N SER A 56 -5.77 10.35 0.48
CA SER A 56 -6.46 10.69 1.73
C SER A 56 -7.07 9.42 2.34
N TYR A 57 -7.17 9.37 3.66
CA TYR A 57 -7.82 8.23 4.33
C TYR A 57 -9.26 8.03 3.84
N TYR A 58 -10.01 9.11 3.64
CA TYR A 58 -11.35 9.04 3.03
C TYR A 58 -11.35 8.32 1.67
N SER A 59 -10.37 8.62 0.80
CA SER A 59 -10.27 7.96 -0.50
C SER A 59 -9.92 6.47 -0.39
N VAL A 60 -9.15 6.09 0.64
CA VAL A 60 -8.80 4.70 0.93
C VAL A 60 -10.05 3.98 1.41
N CYS A 61 -10.73 4.49 2.45
CA CYS A 61 -11.97 3.91 2.98
C CYS A 61 -12.99 3.61 1.87
N LYS A 62 -13.25 4.59 1.01
CA LYS A 62 -14.19 4.45 -0.12
C LYS A 62 -13.78 3.36 -1.13
N ARG A 63 -12.49 3.08 -1.29
CA ARG A 63 -11.96 2.13 -2.29
C ARG A 63 -11.69 0.75 -1.74
N THR A 64 -11.45 0.64 -0.44
CA THR A 64 -11.10 -0.62 0.24
C THR A 64 -12.25 -1.18 1.06
N GLY A 65 -13.33 -0.41 1.26
CA GLY A 65 -14.50 -0.83 2.04
C GLY A 65 -14.26 -0.76 3.55
N LEU A 66 -13.37 0.14 4.01
CA LEU A 66 -13.24 0.44 5.45
C LEU A 66 -14.32 1.44 5.83
N ASP A 67 -14.91 1.24 7.00
CA ASP A 67 -16.02 2.08 7.48
C ASP A 67 -15.51 3.34 8.19
N GLU A 68 -14.32 3.26 8.80
CA GLU A 68 -13.77 4.32 9.65
C GLU A 68 -12.43 4.87 9.14
N ILE A 69 -12.23 6.18 9.29
CA ILE A 69 -10.98 6.87 8.93
C ILE A 69 -9.85 6.46 9.89
N GLU A 70 -10.20 6.24 11.16
CA GLU A 70 -9.32 5.81 12.23
C GLU A 70 -8.71 4.45 11.93
N GLU A 71 -9.51 3.53 11.35
CA GLU A 71 -9.04 2.22 10.91
C GLU A 71 -8.03 2.37 9.76
N ALA A 72 -8.32 3.20 8.75
CA ALA A 72 -7.37 3.49 7.67
C ALA A 72 -6.06 4.09 8.21
N ALA A 73 -6.14 5.00 9.18
CA ALA A 73 -4.96 5.59 9.83
C ALA A 73 -4.15 4.54 10.61
N ALA A 74 -4.82 3.61 11.30
CA ALA A 74 -4.16 2.51 12.00
C ALA A 74 -3.43 1.56 11.03
N ILE A 75 -4.08 1.22 9.92
CA ILE A 75 -3.47 0.39 8.87
C ILE A 75 -2.23 1.08 8.27
N PHE A 76 -2.29 2.39 8.03
CA PHE A 76 -1.13 3.13 7.52
C PHE A 76 0.06 3.08 8.48
N LYS A 77 -0.18 3.29 9.78
CA LYS A 77 0.86 3.16 10.81
C LYS A 77 1.44 1.75 10.83
N TRP A 78 0.60 0.73 10.72
CA TRP A 78 1.04 -0.66 10.67
C TRP A 78 1.91 -0.92 9.43
N LEU A 79 1.48 -0.50 8.24
CA LEU A 79 2.25 -0.66 7.01
C LEU A 79 3.59 0.10 7.07
N GLU A 80 3.64 1.26 7.72
CA GLU A 80 4.87 2.02 7.92
C GLU A 80 5.81 1.35 8.93
N ALA A 81 5.27 0.80 10.03
CA ALA A 81 6.04 0.08 11.04
C ALA A 81 6.76 -1.15 10.45
N PHE A 82 6.14 -1.82 9.47
CA PHE A 82 6.75 -2.93 8.74
C PHE A 82 7.42 -2.51 7.44
N GLY A 83 7.73 -1.22 7.24
CA GLY A 83 8.49 -0.75 6.08
C GLY A 83 7.85 -1.04 4.71
N LEU A 84 6.55 -1.36 4.67
CA LEU A 84 5.78 -1.59 3.46
C LEU A 84 5.43 -0.27 2.78
N ILE A 85 5.25 0.79 3.55
CA ILE A 85 5.14 2.16 3.04
C ILE A 85 6.10 3.08 3.78
N LYS A 86 6.49 4.18 3.14
CA LYS A 86 7.30 5.24 3.76
C LYS A 86 6.67 6.60 3.49
N ARG A 87 6.35 7.34 4.55
CA ARG A 87 5.88 8.71 4.44
C ARG A 87 7.00 9.64 3.94
N ARG A 88 6.72 10.41 2.89
CA ARG A 88 7.55 11.50 2.38
C ARG A 88 6.77 12.79 2.50
N VAL A 89 7.26 13.71 3.33
CA VAL A 89 6.68 15.05 3.47
C VAL A 89 7.49 15.99 2.60
N SER A 90 6.83 16.65 1.68
CA SER A 90 7.40 17.73 0.89
C SER A 90 6.71 19.03 1.27
N LEU A 91 7.52 20.00 1.68
CA LEU A 91 7.09 21.37 1.95
C LEU A 91 7.28 22.17 0.68
N PHE A 92 6.26 22.91 0.27
CA PHE A 92 6.39 23.88 -0.80
C PHE A 92 5.68 25.17 -0.43
N GLU A 93 6.30 26.29 -0.82
CA GLU A 93 5.68 27.61 -0.72
C GLU A 93 4.81 27.82 -1.96
N ASP A 94 3.55 28.16 -1.73
CA ASP A 94 2.69 28.75 -2.75
C ASP A 94 2.34 30.20 -2.36
N ASP A 95 1.67 30.92 -3.27
CA ASP A 95 1.26 32.32 -3.05
C ASP A 95 0.30 32.50 -1.85
N LYS A 96 -0.17 31.41 -1.24
CA LYS A 96 -1.06 31.39 -0.06
C LYS A 96 -0.39 30.80 1.19
N GLY A 97 0.91 30.50 1.16
CA GLY A 97 1.71 30.05 2.30
C GLY A 97 2.41 28.70 2.11
N LYS A 98 2.94 28.15 3.20
CA LYS A 98 3.58 26.82 3.20
C LYS A 98 2.51 25.73 3.18
N LYS A 99 2.49 24.93 2.12
CA LYS A 99 1.65 23.72 2.04
C LYS A 99 2.51 22.48 2.22
N GLU A 100 2.01 21.59 3.07
CA GLU A 100 2.56 20.24 3.21
C GLU A 100 1.84 19.30 2.25
N ALA A 101 2.57 18.61 1.38
CA ALA A 101 2.05 17.42 0.74
C ALA A 101 2.74 16.20 1.33
N THR A 102 1.94 15.36 1.96
CA THR A 102 2.34 14.00 2.30
C THR A 102 2.16 13.12 1.05
N ARG A 103 3.24 12.47 0.64
CA ARG A 103 3.24 11.37 -0.33
C ARG A 103 3.73 10.10 0.36
N TYR A 104 3.35 8.95 -0.16
CA TYR A 104 3.79 7.65 0.33
C TYR A 104 4.58 6.95 -0.77
N LEU A 105 5.81 6.55 -0.44
CA LEU A 105 6.55 5.59 -1.23
C LEU A 105 6.06 4.20 -0.83
N ILE A 106 5.68 3.38 -1.80
CA ILE A 106 5.21 2.01 -1.56
C ILE A 106 6.36 1.05 -1.84
N ASN A 107 6.77 0.30 -0.82
CA ASN A 107 7.85 -0.66 -0.91
C ASN A 107 7.34 -1.99 -1.47
N TYR A 108 7.14 -2.00 -2.79
CA TYR A 108 6.74 -3.18 -3.55
C TYR A 108 7.57 -3.22 -4.84
N PRO A 109 8.89 -3.45 -4.71
CA PRO A 109 9.83 -3.32 -5.81
C PRO A 109 9.50 -4.32 -6.92
N GLU A 110 9.29 -3.82 -8.14
CA GLU A 110 9.13 -4.66 -9.34
C GLU A 110 8.11 -5.80 -9.20
N ASN A 111 6.98 -5.54 -8.51
CA ASN A 111 5.96 -6.55 -8.22
C ASN A 111 6.39 -7.67 -7.28
N LYS A 112 7.39 -7.42 -6.46
CA LYS A 112 7.90 -8.37 -5.47
C LYS A 112 7.63 -7.83 -4.07
N PHE A 113 7.07 -8.69 -3.22
CA PHE A 113 6.91 -8.36 -1.82
C PHE A 113 8.31 -8.22 -1.17
N PRO A 114 8.55 -7.20 -0.33
CA PRO A 114 9.89 -6.89 0.17
C PRO A 114 10.41 -7.90 1.19
N TYR A 115 9.54 -8.77 1.73
CA TYR A 115 9.87 -9.77 2.74
C TYR A 115 9.61 -11.20 2.26
N PRO A 116 10.25 -12.21 2.87
CA PRO A 116 9.87 -13.61 2.67
C PRO A 116 8.41 -13.82 3.06
N THR A 117 7.62 -14.38 2.15
CA THR A 117 6.20 -14.65 2.37
C THR A 117 5.99 -16.10 2.75
N LEU A 118 5.13 -16.35 3.73
CA LEU A 118 4.72 -17.71 4.07
C LEU A 118 3.53 -18.11 3.21
N SER A 119 3.52 -19.35 2.74
CA SER A 119 2.35 -19.89 2.04
C SER A 119 1.20 -20.08 3.03
N PRO A 120 -0.05 -19.96 2.60
CA PRO A 120 -1.19 -20.28 3.46
C PRO A 120 -1.07 -21.71 3.95
N THR A 121 -1.03 -21.89 5.27
CA THR A 121 -1.16 -23.20 5.91
C THR A 121 -2.58 -23.68 5.61
N MET A 122 -2.72 -24.57 4.64
CA MET A 122 -3.95 -25.32 4.43
C MET A 122 -4.12 -26.29 5.59
N GLU A 123 -4.66 -25.84 6.72
CA GLU A 123 -5.40 -26.74 7.61
C GLU A 123 -6.86 -26.69 7.16
N ARG A 124 -7.27 -27.77 6.49
CA ARG A 124 -8.66 -28.03 6.07
C ARG A 124 -9.42 -28.72 7.19
#